data_AF-A0A2T7KKW8-F1
#
_entry.id   AF-A0A2T7KKW8-F1
#
_cell.length_a   1.000
_cell.length_b   1.000
_cell.length_c   1.000
_cell.angle_alpha   90.00
_cell.angle_beta   90.00
_cell.angle_gamma   90.00
#
_symmetry.space_group_name_H-M   'P 1'
#
loop_
_entity.id
_entity.type
_entity.pdbx_description
1 polymer ?
#
loop_
_entity_poly.entity_id
_entity_poly.type
_entity_poly.pdbx_seq_one_letter_code
_entity_poly.pdbx_strand_id
1 'polypeptide(L)'
;MVPDLHYTGTDVVADGGVVMFGQWNTATVKGHKVAYPQIARNVLGDDGKTIQARRYYDRHVLVRDTLPDAPKGLFEGVSDSGRPPAPGWGRASVTARELPDRLAAWNTGNADALLRRMNGARLAGPGLTEPLATQAGKRDYLQRLFDRAELELKAGQVGFGRTTTYVEWYGTVTRKQPASPAGKVVAVPFGIVERFGPDGTWELYFDTLPVLVDQETISRLFAQLTAP
;
A
#
# COMPACT_ATOMS: atom_id res chain seq x y z
N MET A 1 12.14 -22.03 4.00
CA MET A 1 10.69 -21.76 4.00
C MET A 1 10.28 -21.57 5.44
N VAL A 2 9.55 -20.51 5.79
CA VAL A 2 9.09 -20.29 7.17
C VAL A 2 8.01 -21.34 7.48
N PRO A 3 8.23 -22.27 8.43
CA PRO A 3 7.39 -23.46 8.56
C PRO A 3 5.94 -23.17 8.94
N ASP A 4 5.68 -22.04 9.60
CA ASP A 4 4.37 -21.63 10.10
C ASP A 4 3.72 -20.52 9.25
N LEU A 5 4.20 -20.29 8.02
CA LEU A 5 3.57 -19.35 7.10
C LEU A 5 2.13 -19.79 6.81
N HIS A 6 1.18 -18.97 7.22
CA HIS A 6 -0.24 -19.17 6.96
C HIS A 6 -0.79 -18.01 6.12
N TYR A 7 -1.65 -18.34 5.17
CA TYR A 7 -2.32 -17.37 4.31
C TYR A 7 -3.84 -17.44 4.51
N THR A 8 -4.49 -16.28 4.54
CA THR A 8 -5.94 -16.18 4.50
C THR A 8 -6.32 -15.23 3.38
N GLY A 9 -6.89 -15.76 2.29
CA GLY A 9 -7.32 -14.95 1.15
C GLY A 9 -8.48 -14.02 1.50
N THR A 10 -8.58 -12.90 0.79
CA THR A 10 -9.75 -12.02 0.79
C THR A 10 -10.48 -12.10 -0.55
N ASP A 11 -11.32 -11.11 -0.87
CA ASP A 11 -12.07 -11.07 -2.13
C ASP A 11 -11.15 -11.26 -3.35
N VAL A 12 -11.59 -12.14 -4.25
CA VAL A 12 -10.94 -12.36 -5.53
C VAL A 12 -11.72 -11.61 -6.61
N VAL A 13 -11.02 -10.80 -7.38
CA VAL A 13 -11.55 -10.15 -8.58
C VAL A 13 -10.80 -10.71 -9.79
N ALA A 14 -11.57 -11.29 -10.70
CA ALA A 14 -11.12 -11.66 -12.03
C ALA A 14 -11.85 -10.80 -13.05
N ASP A 15 -11.11 -10.06 -13.86
CA ASP A 15 -11.63 -9.14 -14.88
C ASP A 15 -10.79 -9.32 -16.16
N GLY A 16 -11.35 -10.03 -17.13
CA GLY A 16 -10.60 -10.53 -18.28
C GLY A 16 -9.41 -11.38 -17.86
N GLY A 17 -8.21 -11.05 -18.36
CA GLY A 17 -6.96 -11.72 -17.98
C GLY A 17 -6.37 -11.26 -16.64
N VAL A 18 -6.97 -10.29 -15.95
CA VAL A 18 -6.45 -9.76 -14.69
C VAL A 18 -7.08 -10.49 -13.51
N VAL A 19 -6.26 -10.99 -12.60
CA VAL A 19 -6.69 -11.58 -11.32
C VAL A 19 -6.01 -10.85 -10.17
N MET A 20 -6.81 -10.24 -9.30
CA MET A 20 -6.35 -9.52 -8.11
C MET A 20 -7.07 -10.03 -6.86
N PHE A 21 -6.32 -10.25 -5.80
CA PHE A 21 -6.88 -10.67 -4.52
C PHE A 21 -5.98 -10.27 -3.37
N GLY A 22 -6.59 -9.97 -2.23
CA GLY A 22 -5.85 -9.74 -1.00
C GLY A 22 -5.54 -11.04 -0.26
N GLN A 23 -4.53 -10.98 0.58
CA GLN A 23 -4.06 -12.07 1.42
C GLN A 23 -3.63 -11.48 2.75
N TRP A 24 -4.10 -12.07 3.84
CA TRP A 24 -3.55 -11.87 5.16
C TRP A 24 -2.51 -12.96 5.42
N ASN A 25 -1.25 -12.57 5.56
CA ASN A 25 -0.16 -13.52 5.82
C ASN A 25 0.27 -13.41 7.28
N THR A 26 0.47 -14.54 7.93
CA THR A 26 1.06 -14.62 9.27
C THR A 26 2.22 -15.59 9.26
N ALA A 27 3.31 -15.26 9.94
CA ALA A 27 4.51 -16.08 10.01
C ALA A 27 5.31 -15.75 11.27
N THR A 28 6.21 -16.65 11.68
CA THR A 28 7.22 -16.35 12.71
C THR A 28 8.57 -16.09 12.05
N VAL A 29 9.12 -14.89 12.24
CA VAL A 29 10.44 -14.47 11.72
C VAL A 29 11.34 -14.16 12.91
N LYS A 30 12.46 -14.87 13.04
CA LYS A 30 13.40 -14.77 14.20
C LYS A 30 12.69 -14.76 15.56
N GLY A 31 11.71 -15.65 15.75
CA GLY A 31 10.93 -15.75 16.99
C GLY A 31 9.83 -14.71 17.17
N HIS A 32 9.64 -13.79 16.22
CA HIS A 32 8.64 -12.73 16.27
C HIS A 32 7.47 -13.07 15.33
N LYS A 33 6.25 -13.03 15.85
CA LYS A 33 5.05 -13.19 15.02
C LYS A 33 4.84 -11.93 14.21
N VAL A 34 4.88 -12.06 12.90
CA VAL A 34 4.55 -11.00 11.96
C VAL A 34 3.23 -11.31 11.28
N ALA A 35 2.42 -10.28 11.08
CA ALA A 35 1.20 -10.35 10.29
C ALA A 35 1.21 -9.20 9.29
N TYR A 36 1.00 -9.52 8.01
CA TYR A 36 1.08 -8.52 6.95
C TYR A 36 0.05 -8.77 5.85
N PRO A 37 -0.74 -7.73 5.50
CA PRO A 37 -1.63 -7.80 4.37
C PRO A 37 -0.84 -7.65 3.07
N GLN A 38 -1.23 -8.39 2.03
CA GLN A 38 -0.64 -8.37 0.70
C GLN A 38 -1.72 -8.37 -0.36
N ILE A 39 -1.53 -7.64 -1.47
CA ILE A 39 -2.27 -7.88 -2.71
C ILE A 39 -1.41 -8.69 -3.68
N ALA A 40 -1.98 -9.77 -4.20
CA ALA A 40 -1.46 -10.49 -5.34
C ALA A 40 -2.15 -10.01 -6.62
N ARG A 41 -1.37 -9.45 -7.55
CA ARG A 41 -1.82 -9.13 -8.91
C ARG A 41 -1.20 -10.12 -9.87
N ASN A 42 -2.03 -10.81 -10.65
CA ASN A 42 -1.61 -11.72 -11.70
C ASN A 42 -2.30 -11.32 -13.01
N VAL A 43 -1.55 -11.41 -14.11
CA VAL A 43 -2.09 -11.32 -15.47
C VAL A 43 -1.92 -12.69 -16.08
N LEU A 44 -3.01 -13.24 -16.58
CA LEU A 44 -3.09 -14.55 -17.21
C LEU A 44 -3.02 -14.38 -18.73
N GLY A 45 -2.27 -15.27 -19.39
CA GLY A 45 -2.34 -15.43 -20.84
C GLY A 45 -3.54 -16.28 -21.24
N ASP A 46 -3.74 -16.44 -22.55
CA ASP A 46 -4.87 -17.19 -23.11
C ASP A 46 -4.86 -18.68 -22.73
N ASP A 47 -3.69 -19.23 -22.38
CA ASP A 47 -3.53 -20.61 -21.89
C ASP A 47 -3.80 -20.74 -20.37
N GLY A 48 -4.27 -19.66 -19.73
CA GLY A 48 -4.56 -19.59 -18.30
C GLY A 48 -3.34 -19.50 -17.40
N LYS A 49 -2.11 -19.47 -17.95
CA LYS A 49 -0.90 -19.34 -17.14
C LYS A 49 -0.63 -17.88 -16.79
N THR A 50 -0.04 -17.67 -15.62
CA THR A 50 0.41 -16.33 -15.21
C THR A 50 1.59 -15.89 -16.07
N ILE A 51 1.40 -14.83 -16.85
CA ILE A 51 2.44 -14.18 -17.65
C ILE A 51 3.09 -13.01 -16.93
N GLN A 52 2.42 -12.44 -15.93
CA GLN A 52 2.98 -11.40 -15.07
C GLN A 52 2.40 -11.48 -13.66
N ALA A 53 3.27 -11.44 -12.65
CA ALA A 53 2.88 -11.40 -11.25
C ALA A 53 3.53 -10.22 -10.53
N ARG A 54 2.78 -9.55 -9.66
CA ARG A 54 3.28 -8.58 -8.68
C ARG A 54 2.65 -8.80 -7.32
N ARG A 55 3.38 -8.42 -6.28
CA ARG A 55 2.96 -8.52 -4.88
C ARG A 55 3.16 -7.15 -4.22
N TYR A 56 2.13 -6.68 -3.53
CA TYR A 56 2.11 -5.39 -2.86
C TYR A 56 1.89 -5.62 -1.37
N TYR A 57 2.90 -5.36 -0.57
CA TYR A 57 2.83 -5.45 0.88
C TYR A 57 3.88 -4.51 1.48
N ASP A 58 3.65 -4.07 2.71
CA ASP A 58 4.61 -3.22 3.41
C ASP A 58 5.73 -4.08 3.99
N ARG A 59 6.96 -3.92 3.50
CA ARG A 59 8.11 -4.68 4.02
C ARG A 59 8.54 -4.17 5.39
N HIS A 60 8.17 -2.93 5.77
CA HIS A 60 8.51 -2.36 7.08
C HIS A 60 7.96 -3.19 8.23
N VAL A 61 6.78 -3.78 8.07
CA VAL A 61 6.16 -4.66 9.08
C VAL A 61 7.01 -5.88 9.44
N LEU A 62 7.88 -6.34 8.52
CA LEU A 62 8.74 -7.50 8.75
C LEU A 62 9.93 -7.17 9.65
N VAL A 63 10.36 -5.90 9.66
CA VAL A 63 11.57 -5.46 10.37
C VAL A 63 11.25 -4.69 11.64
N ARG A 64 10.17 -3.88 11.66
CA ARG A 64 9.92 -2.88 12.71
C ARG A 64 9.86 -3.44 14.12
N ASP A 65 9.29 -4.64 14.27
CA ASP A 65 9.10 -5.32 15.56
C ASP A 65 10.08 -6.49 15.72
N THR A 66 10.90 -6.79 14.70
CA THR A 66 11.80 -7.95 14.65
C THR A 66 13.26 -7.56 14.84
N LEU A 67 13.66 -6.39 14.36
CA LEU A 67 15.04 -5.90 14.39
C LEU A 67 15.15 -4.64 15.24
N PRO A 68 16.18 -4.52 16.11
CA PRO A 68 16.34 -3.38 17.00
C PRO A 68 16.75 -2.08 16.28
N ASP A 69 17.34 -2.17 15.08
CA ASP A 69 17.80 -1.03 14.28
C ASP A 69 16.82 -0.68 13.14
N ALA A 70 15.59 -1.17 13.19
CA ALA A 70 14.58 -0.86 12.20
C ALA A 70 14.22 0.64 12.20
N PRO A 71 14.01 1.27 11.02
CA PRO A 71 13.63 2.66 10.95
C PRO A 71 12.24 2.88 11.56
N LYS A 72 11.99 4.08 12.09
CA LYS A 72 10.63 4.49 12.51
C LYS A 72 9.65 4.45 11.35
N GLY A 73 8.40 4.12 11.64
CA GLY A 73 7.35 4.00 10.63
C GLY A 73 6.96 5.35 10.04
N LEU A 74 6.69 5.40 8.73
CA LEU A 74 6.32 6.63 8.02
C LEU A 74 5.05 7.28 8.61
N PHE A 75 4.10 6.46 9.04
CA PHE A 75 2.79 6.87 9.53
C PHE A 75 2.63 6.73 11.05
N GLU A 76 3.74 6.57 11.78
CA GLU A 76 3.71 6.45 13.24
C GLU A 76 3.03 7.67 13.88
N GLY A 77 1.98 7.44 14.67
CA GLY A 77 1.20 8.50 15.30
C GLY A 77 0.18 9.21 14.41
N VAL A 78 -0.06 8.77 13.17
CA VAL A 78 -1.26 9.19 12.43
C VAL A 78 -2.49 8.60 13.11
N SER A 79 -3.48 9.44 13.38
CA SER A 79 -4.77 9.01 13.93
C SER A 79 -5.88 9.98 13.52
N ASP A 80 -7.12 9.54 13.69
CA ASP A 80 -8.26 10.43 13.54
C ASP A 80 -8.23 11.54 14.59
N SER A 81 -8.46 12.77 14.13
CA SER A 81 -8.79 13.91 14.99
C SER A 81 -10.19 14.43 14.69
N GLY A 82 -10.93 14.77 15.74
CA GLY A 82 -12.30 15.28 15.62
C GLY A 82 -13.36 14.18 15.42
N ARG A 83 -14.62 14.61 15.23
CA ARG A 83 -15.74 13.69 15.06
C ARG A 83 -15.73 13.14 13.63
N PRO A 84 -15.83 11.81 13.43
CA PRO A 84 -16.01 11.26 12.10
C PRO A 84 -17.31 11.79 11.48
N PRO A 85 -17.35 12.01 10.15
CA PRO A 85 -18.60 12.34 9.48
C PRO A 85 -19.64 11.25 9.78
N ALA A 86 -20.92 11.63 9.79
CA ALA A 86 -21.99 10.64 9.86
C ALA A 86 -21.77 9.59 8.76
N PRO A 87 -22.04 8.30 9.02
CA PRO A 87 -21.93 7.26 7.99
C PRO A 87 -22.65 7.72 6.73
N GLY A 88 -21.88 8.02 5.69
CA GLY A 88 -22.44 8.45 4.42
C GLY A 88 -23.08 7.26 3.74
N TRP A 89 -24.19 7.47 3.04
CA TRP A 89 -24.87 6.44 2.25
C TRP A 89 -24.10 6.05 0.97
N GLY A 90 -22.94 6.67 0.71
CA GLY A 90 -22.11 6.42 -0.47
C GLY A 90 -20.96 5.46 -0.17
N ARG A 91 -20.86 4.38 -0.94
CA ARG A 91 -19.69 3.49 -0.92
C ARG A 91 -18.52 4.19 -1.62
N ALA A 92 -17.31 4.07 -1.06
CA ALA A 92 -16.13 4.41 -1.83
C ALA A 92 -16.08 3.53 -3.08
N SER A 93 -15.97 4.18 -4.23
CA SER A 93 -15.86 3.53 -5.51
C SER A 93 -15.05 4.39 -6.46
N VAL A 94 -14.43 3.75 -7.44
CA VAL A 94 -13.79 4.41 -8.56
C VAL A 94 -14.31 3.79 -9.84
N THR A 95 -14.46 4.60 -10.87
CA THR A 95 -14.83 4.16 -12.22
C THR A 95 -13.64 4.29 -13.16
N ALA A 96 -13.66 3.57 -14.28
CA ALA A 96 -12.61 3.64 -15.29
C ALA A 96 -12.34 5.08 -15.78
N ARG A 97 -13.38 5.91 -15.89
CA ARG A 97 -13.29 7.32 -16.32
C ARG A 97 -12.51 8.19 -15.34
N GLU A 98 -12.46 7.83 -14.06
CA GLU A 98 -11.81 8.61 -13.00
C GLU A 98 -10.32 8.25 -12.83
N LEU A 99 -9.86 7.16 -13.45
CA LEU A 99 -8.48 6.68 -13.31
C LEU A 99 -7.42 7.70 -13.74
N PRO A 100 -7.57 8.46 -14.84
CA PRO A 100 -6.58 9.47 -15.23
C PRO A 100 -6.42 10.58 -14.18
N ASP A 101 -7.53 11.12 -13.67
CA ASP A 101 -7.52 12.17 -12.64
C ASP A 101 -6.95 11.64 -11.31
N ARG A 102 -7.26 10.38 -10.97
CA ARG A 102 -6.74 9.73 -9.77
C ARG A 102 -5.24 9.47 -9.86
N LEU A 103 -4.73 9.04 -11.02
CA LEU A 103 -3.30 8.90 -11.28
C LEU A 103 -2.59 10.26 -11.17
N ALA A 104 -3.17 11.30 -11.77
CA ALA A 104 -2.63 12.66 -11.67
C ALA A 104 -2.58 13.13 -10.21
N ALA A 105 -3.60 12.84 -9.41
CA ALA A 105 -3.63 13.17 -7.99
C ALA A 105 -2.52 12.47 -7.19
N TRP A 106 -2.24 11.19 -7.47
CA TRP A 106 -1.09 10.49 -6.87
C TRP A 106 0.25 11.12 -7.25
N ASN A 107 0.48 11.40 -8.53
CA ASN A 107 1.74 11.95 -9.01
C ASN A 107 1.97 13.41 -8.57
N THR A 108 0.91 14.19 -8.38
CA THR A 108 1.00 15.59 -7.91
C THR A 108 0.96 15.73 -6.39
N GLY A 109 0.79 14.62 -5.65
CA GLY A 109 0.61 14.66 -4.21
C GLY A 109 -0.66 15.39 -3.75
N ASN A 110 -1.71 15.40 -4.59
CA ASN A 110 -2.95 16.10 -4.30
C ASN A 110 -3.89 15.25 -3.44
N ALA A 111 -3.69 15.30 -2.12
CA ALA A 111 -4.49 14.55 -1.15
C ALA A 111 -5.99 14.85 -1.25
N ASP A 112 -6.37 16.12 -1.45
CA ASP A 112 -7.78 16.52 -1.55
C ASP A 112 -8.48 15.92 -2.78
N ALA A 113 -7.77 15.83 -3.91
CA ALA A 113 -8.29 15.17 -5.11
C ALA A 113 -8.50 13.67 -4.88
N LEU A 114 -7.59 12.99 -4.18
CA LEU A 114 -7.75 11.57 -3.82
C LEU A 114 -8.94 11.34 -2.87
N LEU A 115 -9.21 12.30 -1.98
CA LEU A 115 -10.21 12.20 -0.92
C LEU A 115 -11.62 12.62 -1.33
N ARG A 116 -11.79 13.35 -2.43
CA ARG A 116 -13.06 13.99 -2.85
C ARG A 116 -14.27 13.04 -2.86
N ARG A 117 -14.08 11.77 -3.26
CA ARG A 117 -15.14 10.73 -3.29
C ARG A 117 -15.04 9.71 -2.15
N MET A 118 -14.17 9.96 -1.18
CA MET A 118 -13.87 9.07 -0.04
C MET A 118 -14.42 9.59 1.28
N ASN A 119 -15.38 10.52 1.24
CA ASN A 119 -15.94 11.19 2.43
C ASN A 119 -16.57 10.22 3.43
N GLY A 120 -17.31 9.21 2.98
CA GLY A 120 -17.92 8.21 3.86
C GLY A 120 -17.05 7.00 4.17
N ALA A 121 -15.92 6.84 3.47
CA ALA A 121 -15.12 5.62 3.53
C ALA A 121 -14.15 5.60 4.69
N ARG A 122 -13.79 4.43 5.21
CA ARG A 122 -12.65 4.31 6.14
C ARG A 122 -11.38 4.02 5.34
N LEU A 123 -10.28 4.70 5.67
CA LEU A 123 -8.97 4.48 5.05
C LEU A 123 -8.14 3.52 5.90
N ALA A 124 -7.76 2.37 5.35
CA ALA A 124 -6.72 1.52 5.94
C ALA A 124 -5.46 1.52 5.07
N GLY A 125 -4.31 1.23 5.67
CA GLY A 125 -3.05 1.20 4.94
C GLY A 125 -1.83 0.94 5.83
N PRO A 126 -0.63 0.90 5.24
CA PRO A 126 0.63 0.73 5.95
C PRO A 126 0.75 1.61 7.20
N GLY A 127 1.27 1.04 8.30
CA GLY A 127 1.55 1.78 9.54
C GLY A 127 0.34 2.23 10.37
N LEU A 128 -0.90 2.05 9.89
CA LEU A 128 -2.10 2.33 10.69
C LEU A 128 -2.45 1.14 11.58
N THR A 129 -2.76 1.42 12.85
CA THR A 129 -3.29 0.42 13.80
C THR A 129 -4.80 0.23 13.64
N GLU A 130 -5.50 1.29 13.24
CA GLU A 130 -6.94 1.30 13.00
C GLU A 130 -7.25 2.13 11.73
N PRO A 131 -8.31 1.77 10.95
CA PRO A 131 -8.70 2.57 9.80
C PRO A 131 -9.15 3.99 10.17
N LEU A 132 -8.72 4.98 9.40
CA LEU A 132 -9.05 6.39 9.57
C LEU A 132 -10.44 6.71 8.99
N ALA A 133 -11.32 7.29 9.80
CA ALA A 133 -12.66 7.69 9.42
C ALA A 133 -12.75 9.20 9.10
N THR A 134 -11.95 10.05 9.73
CA THR A 134 -12.04 11.50 9.55
C THR A 134 -11.29 11.95 8.30
N GLN A 135 -11.80 13.00 7.64
CA GLN A 135 -11.11 13.59 6.50
C GLN A 135 -9.75 14.17 6.87
N ALA A 136 -9.62 14.73 8.08
CA ALA A 136 -8.36 15.26 8.59
C ALA A 136 -7.31 14.17 8.76
N GLY A 137 -7.66 13.04 9.40
CA GLY A 137 -6.75 11.91 9.58
C GLY A 137 -6.27 11.35 8.24
N LYS A 138 -7.19 11.12 7.30
CA LYS A 138 -6.85 10.65 5.95
C LYS A 138 -5.94 11.60 5.19
N ARG A 139 -6.17 12.92 5.33
CA ARG A 139 -5.30 13.93 4.70
C ARG A 139 -3.91 13.92 5.32
N ASP A 140 -3.78 13.86 6.64
CA ASP A 140 -2.48 13.75 7.32
C ASP A 140 -1.72 12.50 6.85
N TYR A 141 -2.41 11.35 6.78
CA TYR A 141 -1.83 10.11 6.26
C TYR A 141 -1.24 10.28 4.86
N LEU A 142 -2.01 10.80 3.91
CA LEU A 142 -1.54 11.01 2.54
C LEU A 142 -0.43 12.07 2.47
N GLN A 143 -0.57 13.15 3.20
CA GLN A 143 0.41 14.25 3.20
C GLN A 143 1.76 13.80 3.74
N ARG A 144 1.81 12.94 4.76
CA ARG A 144 3.08 12.37 5.25
C ARG A 144 3.85 11.62 4.18
N LEU A 145 3.16 10.90 3.30
CA LEU A 145 3.82 10.26 2.15
C LEU A 145 4.36 11.32 1.18
N PHE A 146 3.52 12.28 0.80
CA PHE A 146 3.87 13.31 -0.19
C PHE A 146 4.93 14.31 0.30
N ASP A 147 5.04 14.52 1.60
CA ASP A 147 6.09 15.36 2.20
C ASP A 147 7.46 14.67 2.17
N ARG A 148 7.48 13.33 2.14
CA ARG A 148 8.70 12.53 2.16
C ARG A 148 9.16 12.09 0.79
N ALA A 149 8.25 12.00 -0.17
CA ALA A 149 8.56 11.45 -1.47
C ALA A 149 7.78 12.10 -2.62
N GLU A 150 8.40 12.04 -3.79
CA GLU A 150 7.82 12.32 -5.09
C GLU A 150 7.51 10.99 -5.78
N LEU A 151 6.34 10.92 -6.40
CA LEU A 151 5.84 9.72 -7.05
C LEU A 151 5.78 9.95 -8.56
N GLU A 152 6.33 9.01 -9.32
CA GLU A 152 6.20 8.97 -10.78
C GLU A 152 5.55 7.63 -11.16
N LEU A 153 4.22 7.60 -11.08
CA LEU A 153 3.42 6.42 -11.32
C LEU A 153 2.77 6.43 -12.70
N LYS A 154 2.47 5.23 -13.16
CA LYS A 154 1.68 4.90 -14.35
C LYS A 154 0.48 4.05 -13.93
N ALA A 155 -0.59 4.13 -14.72
CA ALA A 155 -1.72 3.22 -14.57
C ALA A 155 -1.27 1.78 -14.85
N GLY A 156 -1.53 0.89 -13.89
CA GLY A 156 -1.34 -0.55 -14.00
C GLY A 156 -2.64 -1.27 -14.35
N GLN A 157 -2.77 -2.50 -13.86
CA GLN A 157 -3.99 -3.29 -14.03
C GLN A 157 -5.11 -2.79 -13.11
N VAL A 158 -6.34 -2.97 -13.58
CA VAL A 158 -7.55 -2.68 -12.80
C VAL A 158 -8.45 -3.89 -12.88
N GLY A 159 -9.05 -4.25 -11.74
CA GLY A 159 -10.07 -5.29 -11.69
C GLY A 159 -11.36 -4.72 -11.14
N PHE A 160 -12.41 -4.68 -11.97
CA PHE A 160 -13.75 -4.27 -11.56
C PHE A 160 -14.59 -5.49 -11.19
N GLY A 161 -14.61 -5.84 -9.89
CA GLY A 161 -15.54 -6.82 -9.36
C GLY A 161 -16.92 -6.24 -9.07
N ARG A 162 -17.88 -7.12 -8.76
CA ARG A 162 -19.25 -6.72 -8.40
C ARG A 162 -19.33 -5.81 -7.17
N THR A 163 -18.46 -6.05 -6.20
CA THR A 163 -18.47 -5.36 -4.89
C THR A 163 -17.12 -4.81 -4.49
N THR A 164 -16.07 -5.21 -5.19
CA THR A 164 -14.69 -4.89 -4.86
C THR A 164 -13.98 -4.42 -6.12
N THR A 165 -13.25 -3.32 -6.04
CA THR A 165 -12.41 -2.82 -7.13
C THR A 165 -10.96 -2.74 -6.67
N TYR A 166 -10.06 -3.22 -7.51
CA TYR A 166 -8.62 -3.07 -7.32
C TYR A 166 -8.04 -2.18 -8.40
N VAL A 167 -7.18 -1.24 -8.02
CA VAL A 167 -6.48 -0.36 -8.95
C VAL A 167 -4.98 -0.41 -8.65
N GLU A 168 -4.18 -0.83 -9.63
CA GLU A 168 -2.72 -0.81 -9.55
C GLU A 168 -2.16 0.50 -10.12
N TRP A 169 -1.26 1.11 -9.36
CA TRP A 169 -0.36 2.17 -9.79
C TRP A 169 1.08 1.68 -9.65
N TYR A 170 1.92 1.88 -10.66
CA TYR A 170 3.31 1.44 -10.60
C TYR A 170 4.24 2.41 -11.30
N GLY A 171 5.48 2.45 -10.84
CA GLY A 171 6.50 3.33 -11.39
C GLY A 171 7.65 3.46 -10.42
N THR A 172 7.96 4.68 -10.03
CA THR A 172 9.07 4.97 -9.11
C THR A 172 8.65 5.89 -7.97
N VAL A 173 9.44 5.83 -6.91
CA VAL A 173 9.42 6.78 -5.79
C VAL A 173 10.81 7.39 -5.64
N THR A 174 10.85 8.70 -5.42
CA THR A 174 12.06 9.46 -5.15
C THR A 174 11.89 10.15 -3.80
N ARG A 175 12.81 9.91 -2.86
CA ARG A 175 12.75 10.59 -1.55
C ARG A 175 13.13 12.06 -1.71
N LYS A 176 12.37 12.97 -1.09
CA LYS A 176 12.67 14.40 -1.10
C LYS A 176 13.89 14.77 -0.25
N GLN A 177 14.25 13.90 0.69
CA GLN A 177 15.45 14.04 1.51
C GLN A 177 16.28 12.76 1.44
N PRO A 178 17.62 12.87 1.39
CA PRO A 178 18.47 11.69 1.45
C PRO A 178 18.37 11.05 2.84
N ALA A 179 18.39 9.71 2.90
CA ALA A 179 18.38 9.00 4.20
C ALA A 179 19.70 9.16 4.99
N SER A 180 20.77 9.58 4.32
CA SER A 180 22.07 9.84 4.95
C SER A 180 22.75 11.05 4.28
N PRO A 181 23.64 11.78 4.98
CA PRO A 181 24.31 12.96 4.42
C PRO A 181 25.12 12.70 3.14
N ALA A 182 25.62 11.47 2.98
CA ALA A 182 26.35 11.03 1.78
C ALA A 182 25.46 10.32 0.74
N GLY A 183 24.18 10.13 1.05
CA GLY A 183 23.24 9.35 0.25
C GLY A 183 22.77 10.10 -0.98
N LYS A 184 22.76 9.42 -2.13
CA LYS A 184 22.16 9.95 -3.35
C LYS A 184 20.64 9.79 -3.31
N VAL A 185 19.93 10.84 -3.72
CA VAL A 185 18.50 10.76 -4.02
C VAL A 185 18.36 10.09 -5.38
N VAL A 186 17.79 8.88 -5.40
CA VAL A 186 17.61 8.06 -6.61
C VAL A 186 16.17 7.56 -6.62
N ALA A 187 15.56 7.60 -7.81
CA ALA A 187 14.25 7.00 -8.05
C ALA A 187 14.36 5.46 -7.98
N VAL A 188 13.51 4.82 -7.19
CA VAL A 188 13.47 3.35 -7.05
C VAL A 188 12.11 2.79 -7.40
N PRO A 189 12.01 1.53 -7.88
CA PRO A 189 10.73 0.92 -8.21
C PRO A 189 9.74 0.97 -7.06
N PHE A 190 8.50 1.37 -7.37
CA PHE A 190 7.44 1.56 -6.39
C PHE A 190 6.08 1.25 -7.01
N GLY A 191 5.10 0.97 -6.16
CA GLY A 191 3.72 0.90 -6.59
C GLY A 191 2.76 0.85 -5.43
N ILE A 192 1.53 1.23 -5.74
CA ILE A 192 0.41 1.32 -4.81
C ILE A 192 -0.71 0.50 -5.42
N VAL A 193 -1.35 -0.35 -4.62
CA VAL A 193 -2.67 -0.87 -4.95
C VAL A 193 -3.69 -0.19 -4.06
N GLU A 194 -4.74 0.34 -4.67
CA GLU A 194 -5.96 0.76 -3.98
C GLU A 194 -7.00 -0.36 -4.07
N ARG A 195 -7.57 -0.75 -2.93
CA ARG A 195 -8.76 -1.61 -2.87
C ARG A 195 -9.94 -0.76 -2.39
N PHE A 196 -11.05 -0.87 -3.11
CA PHE A 196 -12.35 -0.33 -2.72
C PHE A 196 -13.25 -1.50 -2.38
N GLY A 197 -13.54 -1.69 -1.10
CA GLY A 197 -14.25 -2.86 -0.57
C GLY A 197 -15.77 -2.69 -0.43
N PRO A 198 -16.50 -3.80 -0.21
CA PRO A 198 -17.97 -3.82 -0.13
C PRO A 198 -18.56 -2.91 0.96
N ASP A 199 -17.83 -2.74 2.07
CA ASP A 199 -18.26 -1.98 3.24
C ASP A 199 -17.94 -0.48 3.14
N GLY A 200 -17.58 -0.01 1.95
CA GLY A 200 -17.10 1.35 1.75
C GLY A 200 -15.72 1.57 2.38
N THR A 201 -14.90 0.53 2.49
CA THR A 201 -13.49 0.68 2.86
C THR A 201 -12.66 1.09 1.65
N TRP A 202 -11.73 1.98 1.88
CA TRP A 202 -10.66 2.32 0.94
C TRP A 202 -9.35 1.88 1.59
N GLU A 203 -8.63 0.98 0.95
CA GLU A 203 -7.41 0.41 1.52
C GLU A 203 -6.25 0.62 0.56
N LEU A 204 -5.09 0.92 1.13
CA LEU A 204 -3.85 1.13 0.40
C LEU A 204 -2.86 0.02 0.71
N TYR A 205 -2.17 -0.45 -0.32
CA TYR A 205 -1.13 -1.47 -0.21
C TYR A 205 0.09 -1.00 -0.97
N PHE A 206 1.16 -0.71 -0.23
CA PHE A 206 2.45 -0.31 -0.78
C PHE A 206 3.54 -0.52 0.26
N ASP A 207 4.78 -0.48 -0.20
CA ASP A 207 5.95 -0.66 0.65
C ASP A 207 6.51 0.67 1.14
N THR A 208 6.61 0.87 2.44
CA THR A 208 7.07 2.14 3.01
C THR A 208 8.59 2.23 3.12
N LEU A 209 9.31 1.09 3.11
CA LEU A 209 10.77 1.09 3.29
C LEU A 209 11.53 1.97 2.28
N PRO A 210 11.22 1.96 0.97
CA PRO A 210 11.90 2.80 -0.02
C PRO A 210 11.72 4.31 0.21
N VAL A 211 10.70 4.71 1.00
CA VAL A 211 10.47 6.10 1.41
C VAL A 211 11.28 6.46 2.65
N LEU A 212 11.54 5.47 3.53
CA LEU A 212 12.21 5.65 4.81
C LEU A 212 13.74 5.61 4.72
N VAL A 213 14.28 4.66 3.96
CA VAL A 213 15.71 4.31 3.99
C VAL A 213 16.23 3.97 2.59
N ASP A 214 17.55 3.96 2.41
CA ASP A 214 18.17 3.64 1.12
C ASP A 214 18.24 2.13 0.87
N GLN A 215 18.54 1.76 -0.38
CA GLN A 215 18.58 0.38 -0.81
C GLN A 215 19.65 -0.44 -0.08
N GLU A 216 20.77 0.18 0.31
CA GLU A 216 21.82 -0.47 1.09
C GLU A 216 21.29 -0.85 2.49
N THR A 217 20.64 0.09 3.16
CA THR A 217 20.00 -0.14 4.46
C THR A 217 18.91 -1.20 4.37
N ILE A 218 18.05 -1.16 3.34
CA ILE A 218 17.04 -2.20 3.10
C ILE A 218 17.73 -3.56 2.97
N SER A 219 18.78 -3.66 2.15
CA SER A 219 19.49 -4.92 1.91
C SER A 219 20.14 -5.46 3.20
N ARG A 220 20.70 -4.57 4.03
CA ARG A 220 21.25 -4.90 5.34
C ARG A 220 20.20 -5.43 6.31
N LEU A 221 19.04 -4.76 6.41
CA LEU A 221 17.93 -5.20 7.27
C LEU A 221 17.45 -6.60 6.85
N PHE A 222 17.27 -6.84 5.54
CA PHE A 222 16.87 -8.15 5.04
C PHE A 222 17.93 -9.23 5.25
N ALA A 223 19.22 -8.90 5.10
CA ALA A 223 20.30 -9.83 5.43
C ALA A 223 20.27 -10.25 6.91
N GLN A 224 20.00 -9.30 7.82
CA GLN A 224 19.84 -9.59 9.25
C GLN A 224 18.63 -10.48 9.55
N LEU A 225 17.51 -10.28 8.84
CA LEU A 225 16.32 -11.13 8.96
C LEU A 225 16.60 -12.58 8.52
N THR A 226 17.46 -12.78 7.53
CA THR A 226 17.80 -14.11 6.99
C THR A 226 19.02 -14.76 7.66
N ALA A 227 19.77 -14.02 8.47
CA ALA A 227 20.90 -14.55 9.21
C ALA A 227 20.44 -15.60 10.25
N PRO A 228 21.18 -16.71 10.43
CA PRO A 228 20.86 -17.76 11.40
C PRO A 228 20.67 -17.25 12.83
#